data_AF-A0A6A5V106-F1
#
_entry.id   AF-A0A6A5V106-F1
#
_cell.length_a   1.000
_cell.length_b   1.000
_cell.length_c   1.000
_cell.angle_alpha   90.00
_cell.angle_beta   90.00
_cell.angle_gamma   90.00
#
_symmetry.space_group_name_H-M   'P 1'
#
loop_
_entity.id
_entity.type
_entity.pdbx_description
1 polymer ?
#
loop_
_entity_poly.entity_id
_entity_poly.type
_entity_poly.pdbx_seq_one_letter_code
_entity_poly.pdbx_strand_id
1 'polypeptide(L)'
;MVQVRAPTQPPSPLQHRQLQILFRHPGYDDGSNVLFKLQAPDTDDDGQPGLLAQLAVDACAIIAGDYAGRGWLSLLRDGSAPINPTNTLRERSYYFHLDAADDPYPIVPNFRQWVYPHDCLPPHWQQLTSDTNPASSSVTLAPSNLTTALLMRDGSCRLSGCREQLQVAHVVPQSELDWWKANDMSRYNTGSTATLDDTANALLLRADLHIAFDKPRIAFVPKPATDGSMRLVAHLLEYSPELEHLYHNRELHPTAVGVDMLYARFAWSVFTLLDAFLECRIDRRLTLRASDARLADARGFVTAADCELFSSAAARRRSQSPKKRKPDRDTVTEAQKPAEPHTSTSLKRKSLAEEENKPSDVISVKRVRQDPHLSSSISNDASCTSPPTPTYPPTDTPLSTLDPQLLPTLPVQPLGQTWLELERRRSDPDGIWTKEHDWAQHVWNGETLASGDVVQWLEVVGMDVRDV
;
A
#
# COMPACT_ATOMS: atom_id res chain seq x y z
N MET A 1 41.36 12.16 25.87
CA MET A 1 41.00 10.73 25.86
C MET A 1 39.85 10.53 24.90
N VAL A 2 39.80 9.39 24.20
CA VAL A 2 38.64 8.98 23.38
C VAL A 2 37.82 7.98 24.18
N GLN A 3 36.52 8.19 24.32
CA GLN A 3 35.62 7.24 25.00
C GLN A 3 35.26 6.11 24.05
N VAL A 4 36.12 5.09 23.96
CA VAL A 4 35.81 3.84 23.25
C VAL A 4 34.66 3.15 24.00
N ARG A 5 33.54 2.94 23.31
CA ARG A 5 32.42 2.15 23.82
C ARG A 5 32.70 0.67 23.53
N ALA A 6 32.27 -0.21 24.42
CA ALA A 6 32.28 -1.65 24.15
C ALA A 6 31.36 -1.98 22.95
N PRO A 7 31.63 -3.06 22.19
CA PRO A 7 30.71 -3.55 21.17
C PRO A 7 29.31 -3.78 21.76
N THR A 8 28.28 -3.43 21.00
CA THR A 8 26.89 -3.80 21.35
C THR A 8 26.77 -5.31 21.35
N GLN A 9 26.25 -5.88 22.44
CA GLN A 9 25.80 -7.27 22.42
C GLN A 9 24.67 -7.41 21.38
N PRO A 10 24.57 -8.56 20.68
CA PRO A 10 23.41 -8.84 19.84
C PRO A 10 22.14 -8.86 20.70
N PRO A 11 20.95 -8.58 20.14
CA PRO A 11 19.70 -8.84 20.84
C PRO A 11 19.66 -10.31 21.27
N SER A 12 19.41 -10.57 22.56
CA SER A 12 19.28 -11.93 23.09
C SER A 12 17.81 -12.34 22.98
N PRO A 13 17.40 -13.12 21.96
CA PRO A 13 16.02 -13.55 21.83
C PRO A 13 15.63 -14.45 23.01
N LEU A 14 14.36 -14.37 23.41
CA LEU A 14 13.81 -15.22 24.45
C LEU A 14 13.90 -16.69 24.00
N GLN A 15 14.46 -17.56 24.84
CA GLN A 15 14.54 -19.01 24.58
C GLN A 15 13.19 -19.70 24.85
N HIS A 16 12.11 -19.13 24.33
CA HIS A 16 10.75 -19.63 24.52
C HIS A 16 10.44 -20.75 23.52
N ARG A 17 9.58 -21.68 23.94
CA ARG A 17 9.18 -22.82 23.11
C ARG A 17 8.19 -22.35 22.07
N GLN A 18 8.71 -21.97 20.89
CA GLN A 18 7.93 -21.53 19.73
C GLN A 18 6.70 -22.42 19.49
N LEU A 19 5.53 -21.86 19.71
CA LEU A 19 4.24 -22.49 19.41
C LEU A 19 3.83 -22.08 17.98
N GLN A 20 3.41 -23.06 17.18
CA GLN A 20 2.75 -22.84 15.89
C GLN A 20 1.34 -23.41 15.99
N ILE A 21 0.37 -22.61 15.55
CA ILE A 21 -1.06 -22.92 15.62
C ILE A 21 -1.60 -23.14 14.20
N LEU A 22 -2.30 -24.25 13.99
CA LEU A 22 -2.95 -24.59 12.72
C LEU A 22 -4.40 -24.12 12.72
N PHE A 23 -4.81 -23.36 11.71
CA PHE A 23 -6.21 -22.97 11.53
C PHE A 23 -6.86 -23.88 10.49
N ARG A 24 -7.98 -24.50 10.85
CA ARG A 24 -8.63 -25.58 10.11
C ARG A 24 -10.05 -25.23 9.67
N HIS A 25 -10.46 -25.78 8.55
CA HIS A 25 -11.82 -25.72 8.03
C HIS A 25 -12.62 -26.97 8.45
N PRO A 26 -13.85 -26.85 8.98
CA PRO A 26 -14.65 -27.99 9.46
C PRO A 26 -15.11 -28.99 8.39
N GLY A 27 -15.45 -28.54 7.17
CA GLY A 27 -15.91 -29.40 6.06
C GLY A 27 -14.91 -30.08 5.12
N TYR A 28 -13.59 -30.00 5.36
CA TYR A 28 -12.60 -30.79 4.59
C TYR A 28 -12.01 -31.91 5.46
N ASP A 29 -11.47 -32.97 4.85
CA ASP A 29 -10.84 -34.09 5.56
C ASP A 29 -9.61 -33.66 6.40
N ASP A 30 -9.30 -34.37 7.49
CA ASP A 30 -8.21 -33.99 8.41
C ASP A 30 -6.82 -33.91 7.78
N GLY A 31 -6.61 -34.60 6.65
CA GLY A 31 -5.38 -34.53 5.85
C GLY A 31 -5.26 -33.28 4.96
N SER A 32 -6.36 -32.55 4.72
CA SER A 32 -6.42 -31.44 3.76
C SER A 32 -7.10 -30.17 4.28
N ASN A 33 -7.59 -30.17 5.53
CA ASN A 33 -8.39 -29.09 6.11
C ASN A 33 -7.62 -27.91 6.70
N VAL A 34 -6.28 -27.94 6.75
CA VAL A 34 -5.48 -26.81 7.23
C VAL A 34 -5.53 -25.67 6.22
N LEU A 35 -6.11 -24.54 6.62
CA LEU A 35 -6.22 -23.30 5.84
C LEU A 35 -4.87 -22.57 5.82
N PHE A 36 -4.34 -22.31 7.00
CA PHE A 36 -3.04 -21.65 7.20
C PHE A 36 -2.48 -21.97 8.58
N LYS A 37 -1.31 -21.38 8.89
CA LYS A 37 -0.64 -21.50 10.19
C LYS A 37 -0.19 -20.12 10.65
N LEU A 38 -0.32 -19.83 11.94
CA LEU A 38 0.33 -18.67 12.56
C LEU A 38 1.35 -19.13 13.59
N GLN A 39 2.35 -18.30 13.84
CA GLN A 39 3.15 -18.41 15.04
C GLN A 39 2.34 -17.92 16.24
N ALA A 40 2.75 -18.32 17.44
CA ALA A 40 2.25 -17.79 18.71
C ALA A 40 3.40 -17.06 19.46
N PRO A 41 3.79 -15.86 18.98
CA PRO A 41 4.79 -14.99 19.61
C PRO A 41 4.22 -14.09 20.71
N ASP A 42 2.90 -14.09 20.95
CA ASP A 42 2.35 -13.35 22.09
C ASP A 42 2.75 -14.01 23.40
N THR A 43 2.85 -13.20 24.44
CA THR A 43 3.12 -13.64 25.81
C THR A 43 2.05 -12.99 26.70
N ASP A 44 1.41 -13.77 27.56
CA ASP A 44 0.43 -13.27 28.53
C ASP A 44 1.09 -12.77 29.83
N ASP A 45 0.28 -12.27 30.77
CA ASP A 45 0.73 -11.73 32.06
C ASP A 45 1.47 -12.77 32.92
N ASP A 46 1.21 -14.06 32.72
CA ASP A 46 1.87 -15.20 33.37
C ASP A 46 3.14 -15.66 32.63
N GLY A 47 3.57 -14.93 31.59
CA GLY A 47 4.76 -15.22 30.80
C GLY A 47 4.62 -16.41 29.84
N GLN A 48 3.41 -16.91 29.58
CA GLN A 48 3.18 -18.08 28.72
C GLN A 48 3.01 -17.68 27.25
N PRO A 49 3.60 -18.44 26.30
CA PRO A 49 3.47 -18.16 24.88
C PRO A 49 2.08 -18.51 24.34
N GLY A 50 1.59 -17.70 23.40
CA GLY A 50 0.28 -17.87 22.79
C GLY A 50 0.01 -16.91 21.63
N LEU A 51 -1.27 -16.76 21.28
CA LEU A 51 -1.73 -15.85 20.22
C LEU A 51 -3.09 -15.25 20.61
N LEU A 52 -3.28 -13.93 20.49
CA LEU A 52 -4.58 -13.31 20.72
C LEU A 52 -5.65 -13.88 19.77
N ALA A 53 -6.75 -14.44 20.31
CA ALA A 53 -7.77 -15.11 19.50
C ALA A 53 -8.44 -14.18 18.47
N GLN A 54 -8.68 -12.91 18.81
CA GLN A 54 -9.23 -11.91 17.88
C GLN A 54 -8.39 -11.77 16.61
N LEU A 55 -7.06 -11.80 16.71
CA LEU A 55 -6.18 -11.69 15.54
C LEU A 55 -6.32 -12.89 14.59
N ALA A 56 -6.52 -14.08 15.17
CA ALA A 56 -6.78 -15.30 14.41
C ALA A 56 -8.20 -15.32 13.82
N VAL A 57 -9.20 -14.80 14.53
CA VAL A 57 -10.58 -14.61 14.01
C VAL A 57 -10.55 -13.65 12.83
N ASP A 58 -9.89 -12.49 12.94
CA ASP A 58 -9.76 -11.53 11.85
C ASP A 58 -9.11 -12.16 10.60
N ALA A 59 -8.00 -12.88 10.78
CA ALA A 59 -7.32 -13.58 9.70
C ALA A 59 -8.20 -14.65 9.02
N CYS A 60 -8.98 -15.39 9.80
CA CYS A 60 -9.90 -16.39 9.27
C CYS A 60 -11.11 -15.74 8.54
N ALA A 61 -11.67 -14.67 9.09
CA ALA A 61 -12.78 -13.93 8.48
C ALA A 61 -12.39 -13.30 7.14
N ILE A 62 -11.17 -12.77 7.04
CA ILE A 62 -10.59 -12.23 5.79
C ILE A 62 -10.58 -13.29 4.68
N ILE A 63 -10.06 -14.50 4.95
CA ILE A 63 -9.98 -15.56 3.93
C ILE A 63 -11.33 -16.23 3.66
N ALA A 64 -12.28 -16.16 4.59
CA ALA A 64 -13.65 -16.60 4.36
C ALA A 64 -14.49 -15.58 3.56
N GLY A 65 -14.10 -14.29 3.57
CA GLY A 65 -14.97 -13.21 3.13
C GLY A 65 -16.13 -12.95 4.10
N ASP A 66 -15.99 -13.28 5.39
CA ASP A 66 -17.01 -12.98 6.39
C ASP A 66 -16.91 -11.54 6.88
N TYR A 67 -17.59 -10.66 6.15
CA TYR A 67 -17.70 -9.23 6.47
C TYR A 67 -18.74 -8.93 7.55
N ALA A 68 -19.43 -9.94 8.10
CA ALA A 68 -20.53 -9.77 9.04
C ALA A 68 -20.18 -10.18 10.48
N GLY A 69 -18.96 -10.68 10.72
CA GLY A 69 -18.53 -11.13 12.05
C GLY A 69 -19.33 -12.32 12.58
N ARG A 70 -19.80 -13.20 11.69
CA ARG A 70 -20.52 -14.45 12.04
C ARG A 70 -19.57 -15.63 12.26
N GLY A 71 -18.28 -15.46 12.02
CA GLY A 71 -17.28 -16.50 12.20
C GLY A 71 -16.70 -16.60 13.62
N TRP A 72 -16.45 -17.82 14.10
CA TRP A 72 -15.84 -18.08 15.40
C TRP A 72 -14.80 -19.19 15.35
N LEU A 73 -13.92 -19.22 16.36
CA LEU A 73 -12.98 -20.31 16.59
C LEU A 73 -13.50 -21.31 17.62
N SER A 74 -13.19 -22.58 17.43
CA SER A 74 -13.43 -23.64 18.41
C SER A 74 -12.26 -24.64 18.45
N LEU A 75 -12.24 -25.53 19.45
CA LEU A 75 -11.32 -26.68 19.48
C LEU A 75 -11.86 -27.90 18.71
N LEU A 76 -13.17 -27.94 18.41
CA LEU A 76 -13.88 -29.14 17.98
C LEU A 76 -14.50 -28.93 16.60
N ARG A 77 -14.38 -29.94 15.71
CA ARG A 77 -14.85 -29.88 14.32
C ARG A 77 -16.34 -29.58 14.18
N ASP A 78 -17.14 -29.82 15.21
CA ASP A 78 -18.58 -29.55 15.28
C ASP A 78 -18.94 -28.09 15.65
N GLY A 79 -17.95 -27.24 15.94
CA GLY A 79 -18.16 -25.84 16.33
C GLY A 79 -18.54 -25.63 17.80
N SER A 80 -18.66 -26.69 18.58
CA SER A 80 -19.00 -26.62 20.00
C SER A 80 -17.86 -26.03 20.84
N ALA A 81 -18.21 -25.48 22.01
CA ALA A 81 -17.31 -24.70 22.87
C ALA A 81 -16.60 -23.54 22.11
N PRO A 82 -17.34 -22.53 21.63
CA PRO A 82 -16.76 -21.37 20.95
C PRO A 82 -15.81 -20.59 21.87
N ILE A 83 -14.72 -20.10 21.29
CA ILE A 83 -13.65 -19.39 21.99
C ILE A 83 -13.92 -17.89 21.96
N ASN A 84 -13.88 -17.25 23.14
CA ASN A 84 -13.96 -15.79 23.24
C ASN A 84 -12.74 -15.15 22.54
N PRO A 85 -12.92 -14.22 21.59
CA PRO A 85 -11.83 -13.51 20.90
C PRO A 85 -10.85 -12.77 21.83
N THR A 86 -11.21 -12.43 23.07
CA THR A 86 -10.28 -11.83 24.04
C THR A 86 -9.28 -12.83 24.63
N ASN A 87 -9.44 -14.14 24.39
CA ASN A 87 -8.59 -15.16 25.01
C ASN A 87 -7.26 -15.35 24.27
N THR A 88 -6.22 -15.74 25.01
CA THR A 88 -4.95 -16.22 24.44
C THR A 88 -5.08 -17.68 24.00
N LEU A 89 -4.96 -17.93 22.70
CA LEU A 89 -4.87 -19.26 22.10
C LEU A 89 -3.51 -19.91 22.46
N ARG A 90 -3.55 -21.18 22.91
CA ARG A 90 -2.36 -21.95 23.34
C ARG A 90 -2.34 -23.39 22.82
N GLU A 91 -3.44 -23.87 22.23
CA GLU A 91 -3.52 -25.21 21.62
C GLU A 91 -2.96 -25.23 20.19
N ARG A 92 -2.59 -26.42 19.72
CA ARG A 92 -1.91 -26.60 18.43
C ARG A 92 -2.80 -26.42 17.20
N SER A 93 -4.12 -26.49 17.34
CA SER A 93 -5.03 -26.24 16.23
C SER A 93 -6.42 -25.84 16.67
N TYR A 94 -7.06 -24.99 15.88
CA TYR A 94 -8.43 -24.54 16.05
C TYR A 94 -9.19 -24.67 14.73
N TYR A 95 -10.50 -24.90 14.82
CA TYR A 95 -11.41 -24.86 13.68
C TYR A 95 -12.06 -23.49 13.59
N PHE A 96 -12.16 -22.92 12.39
CA PHE A 96 -12.93 -21.72 12.12
C PHE A 96 -14.27 -22.10 11.49
N HIS A 97 -15.35 -21.55 12.01
CA HIS A 97 -16.72 -21.83 11.59
C HIS A 97 -17.38 -20.55 11.06
N LEU A 98 -18.43 -20.69 10.28
CA LEU A 98 -19.30 -19.60 9.82
C LEU A 98 -20.75 -19.98 10.10
N ASP A 99 -21.54 -19.06 10.64
CA ASP A 99 -22.96 -19.31 10.88
C ASP A 99 -23.75 -19.44 9.56
N ALA A 100 -24.66 -20.41 9.54
CA ALA A 100 -25.56 -20.77 8.43
C ALA A 100 -24.90 -20.97 7.05
N ALA A 101 -23.63 -21.37 6.99
CA ALA A 101 -22.93 -21.63 5.73
C ALA A 101 -23.12 -23.06 5.20
N ASP A 102 -23.27 -23.21 3.88
CA ASP A 102 -23.10 -24.48 3.17
C ASP A 102 -21.69 -25.07 3.45
N ASP A 103 -21.60 -26.37 3.74
CA ASP A 103 -20.32 -27.04 4.03
C ASP A 103 -19.78 -27.83 2.80
N PRO A 104 -18.47 -27.71 2.45
CA PRO A 104 -17.52 -26.73 2.96
C PRO A 104 -17.82 -25.31 2.48
N TYR A 105 -17.59 -24.31 3.32
CA TYR A 105 -17.77 -22.91 2.94
C TYR A 105 -16.65 -22.46 1.97
N PRO A 106 -16.92 -21.50 1.07
CA PRO A 106 -15.95 -21.09 0.07
C PRO A 106 -14.84 -20.22 0.69
N ILE A 107 -13.61 -20.40 0.21
CA ILE A 107 -12.44 -19.60 0.63
C ILE A 107 -12.06 -18.60 -0.47
N VAL A 108 -11.84 -17.34 -0.12
CA VAL A 108 -11.20 -16.35 -0.99
C VAL A 108 -9.72 -16.76 -1.15
N PRO A 109 -9.25 -17.11 -2.36
CA PRO A 109 -7.94 -17.76 -2.49
C PRO A 109 -6.74 -16.79 -2.40
N ASN A 110 -6.93 -15.52 -2.76
CA ASN A 110 -5.90 -14.50 -2.60
C ASN A 110 -6.49 -13.07 -2.60
N PHE A 111 -5.66 -12.10 -2.23
CA PHE A 111 -6.03 -10.69 -2.14
C PHE A 111 -6.71 -10.11 -3.38
N ARG A 112 -6.33 -10.53 -4.59
CA ARG A 112 -6.92 -10.00 -5.85
C ARG A 112 -8.37 -10.43 -6.03
N GLN A 113 -8.73 -11.62 -5.52
CA GLN A 113 -10.10 -12.12 -5.50
C GLN A 113 -10.92 -11.58 -4.32
N TRP A 114 -10.26 -11.06 -3.27
CA TRP A 114 -10.92 -10.44 -2.13
C TRP A 114 -11.60 -9.13 -2.50
N VAL A 115 -12.81 -8.92 -1.97
CA VAL A 115 -13.51 -7.62 -1.98
C VAL A 115 -13.25 -6.93 -0.64
N TYR A 116 -13.05 -5.62 -0.67
CA TYR A 116 -12.81 -4.84 0.55
C TYR A 116 -14.12 -4.53 1.30
N PRO A 117 -14.21 -4.78 2.62
CA PRO A 117 -15.40 -4.46 3.42
C PRO A 117 -15.47 -2.98 3.79
N HIS A 118 -15.80 -2.15 2.81
CA HIS A 118 -16.12 -0.75 3.04
C HIS A 118 -17.18 -0.60 4.15
N ASP A 119 -16.92 0.32 5.08
CA ASP A 119 -17.86 0.72 6.12
C ASP A 119 -18.31 -0.47 7.04
N CYS A 120 -17.59 -1.60 6.98
CA CYS A 120 -17.87 -2.87 7.68
C CYS A 120 -16.58 -3.49 8.29
N LEU A 121 -15.62 -2.64 8.68
CA LEU A 121 -14.45 -3.08 9.45
C LEU A 121 -14.85 -3.64 10.83
N PRO A 122 -14.10 -4.61 11.41
CA PRO A 122 -14.40 -5.11 12.75
C PRO A 122 -14.33 -4.01 13.84
N PRO A 123 -15.14 -4.05 14.90
CA PRO A 123 -15.26 -2.93 15.85
C PRO A 123 -13.97 -2.49 16.54
N HIS A 124 -13.04 -3.41 16.81
CA HIS A 124 -11.73 -3.11 17.41
C HIS A 124 -10.74 -2.46 16.42
N TRP A 125 -10.94 -2.62 15.11
CA TRP A 125 -10.25 -1.81 14.09
C TRP A 125 -10.88 -0.42 14.00
N GLN A 126 -12.21 -0.30 14.06
CA GLN A 126 -12.90 0.99 14.05
C GLN A 126 -12.49 1.91 15.22
N GLN A 127 -12.21 1.34 16.39
CA GLN A 127 -11.76 2.10 17.58
C GLN A 127 -10.46 2.90 17.33
N LEU A 128 -9.54 2.41 16.50
CA LEU A 128 -8.29 3.09 16.16
C LEU A 128 -8.49 4.39 15.36
N THR A 129 -9.65 4.58 14.72
CA THR A 129 -9.93 5.74 13.83
C THR A 129 -9.81 7.09 14.56
N SER A 130 -10.08 7.10 15.87
CA SER A 130 -9.92 8.28 16.73
C SER A 130 -8.45 8.69 16.90
N ASP A 131 -7.56 7.70 17.04
CA ASP A 131 -6.14 7.90 17.38
C ASP A 131 -5.26 8.07 16.14
N THR A 132 -5.66 7.53 14.98
CA THR A 132 -4.98 7.73 13.69
C THR A 132 -5.20 9.11 13.05
N ASN A 133 -5.78 10.07 13.78
CA ASN A 133 -5.97 11.46 13.35
C ASN A 133 -5.13 12.47 14.16
N PRO A 134 -3.79 12.39 14.19
CA PRO A 134 -2.95 13.45 14.73
C PRO A 134 -3.06 14.70 13.83
N ALA A 135 -3.85 15.68 14.29
CA ALA A 135 -4.20 16.95 13.65
C ALA A 135 -3.50 17.25 12.31
N SER A 136 -4.21 16.96 11.21
CA SER A 136 -3.69 17.00 9.84
C SER A 136 -2.99 18.31 9.50
N SER A 137 -1.65 18.28 9.51
CA SER A 137 -0.83 19.36 8.96
C SER A 137 -1.06 19.42 7.46
N SER A 138 -1.86 20.39 7.01
CA SER A 138 -2.40 20.47 5.64
C SER A 138 -1.36 20.93 4.60
N VAL A 139 -0.26 20.19 4.49
CA VAL A 139 0.80 20.43 3.52
C VAL A 139 0.51 19.64 2.25
N THR A 140 -0.39 20.18 1.42
CA THR A 140 -0.71 19.67 0.08
C THR A 140 0.47 19.87 -0.88
N LEU A 141 1.51 19.07 -0.70
CA LEU A 141 2.64 18.98 -1.62
C LEU A 141 2.20 18.30 -2.93
N ALA A 142 2.83 18.68 -4.04
CA ALA A 142 2.56 18.07 -5.33
C ALA A 142 2.89 16.56 -5.31
N PRO A 143 2.12 15.68 -5.99
CA PRO A 143 2.34 14.23 -6.00
C PRO A 143 3.72 13.79 -6.50
N SER A 144 4.45 14.67 -7.19
CA SER A 144 5.79 14.44 -7.73
C SER A 144 6.88 14.15 -6.69
N ASN A 145 6.62 14.30 -5.38
CA ASN A 145 7.56 13.86 -4.35
C ASN A 145 6.89 13.33 -3.07
N LEU A 146 6.22 12.19 -3.18
CA LEU A 146 5.70 11.39 -2.05
C LEU A 146 6.75 11.19 -0.95
N THR A 147 8.02 10.95 -1.31
CA THR A 147 9.13 10.79 -0.36
C THR A 147 9.34 12.03 0.51
N THR A 148 9.37 13.22 -0.08
CA THR A 148 9.46 14.49 0.67
C THR A 148 8.22 14.73 1.53
N ALA A 149 7.02 14.43 1.03
CA ALA A 149 5.80 14.55 1.83
C ALA A 149 5.83 13.67 3.09
N LEU A 150 6.28 12.42 2.95
CA LEU A 150 6.43 11.48 4.07
C LEU A 150 7.61 11.85 4.99
N LEU A 151 8.70 12.42 4.47
CA LEU A 151 9.79 12.96 5.30
C LEU A 151 9.34 14.15 6.15
N MET A 152 8.47 15.01 5.62
CA MET A 152 7.86 16.12 6.37
C MET A 152 6.82 15.65 7.39
N ARG A 153 6.00 14.65 7.04
CA ARG A 153 4.92 14.13 7.90
C ARG A 153 5.42 13.23 9.02
N ASP A 154 6.25 12.24 8.69
CA ASP A 154 6.72 11.23 9.65
C ASP A 154 8.00 11.70 10.33
N GLY A 155 9.02 12.14 9.57
CA GLY A 155 10.32 12.60 10.08
C GLY A 155 11.18 11.54 10.80
N SER A 156 10.67 10.30 10.93
CA SER A 156 11.34 9.11 11.46
C SER A 156 10.53 7.84 11.14
N CYS A 157 11.19 6.67 11.18
CA CYS A 157 10.57 5.36 11.02
C CYS A 157 9.39 5.15 12.00
N ARG A 158 8.19 4.84 11.49
CA ARG A 158 6.98 4.65 12.33
C ARG A 158 7.05 3.49 13.32
N LEU A 159 7.95 2.52 13.14
CA LEU A 159 8.10 1.37 14.04
C LEU A 159 9.34 1.45 14.96
N SER A 160 10.39 2.18 14.58
CA SER A 160 11.66 2.20 15.35
C SER A 160 12.13 3.58 15.82
N GLY A 161 11.47 4.66 15.42
CA GLY A 161 11.83 6.04 15.77
C GLY A 161 13.17 6.52 15.18
N CYS A 162 13.94 5.65 14.51
CA CYS A 162 15.18 6.02 13.83
C CYS A 162 14.90 7.05 12.73
N ARG A 163 15.81 8.01 12.54
CA ARG A 163 15.72 9.04 11.48
C ARG A 163 16.59 8.74 10.25
N GLU A 164 17.48 7.76 10.38
CA GLU A 164 18.43 7.32 9.35
C GLU A 164 17.89 6.17 8.51
N GLN A 165 18.36 6.06 7.26
CA GLN A 165 18.03 4.98 6.31
C GLN A 165 16.51 4.75 6.14
N LEU A 166 15.76 5.85 6.05
CA LEU A 166 14.32 5.83 5.83
C LEU A 166 13.99 5.49 4.37
N GLN A 167 12.95 4.69 4.20
CA GLN A 167 12.37 4.31 2.91
C GLN A 167 10.86 4.46 2.98
N VAL A 168 10.26 4.83 1.84
CA VAL A 168 8.81 4.84 1.65
C VAL A 168 8.33 3.40 1.55
N ALA A 169 7.49 2.97 2.49
CA ALA A 169 6.80 1.69 2.47
C ALA A 169 5.32 1.92 2.13
N HIS A 170 4.89 1.43 0.96
CA HIS A 170 3.47 1.42 0.59
C HIS A 170 2.71 0.40 1.42
N VAL A 171 1.55 0.80 1.92
CA VAL A 171 0.69 0.00 2.79
C VAL A 171 -0.08 -1.00 1.93
N VAL A 172 -0.91 -0.58 0.99
CA VAL A 172 -1.33 -1.44 -0.13
C VAL A 172 -0.24 -1.40 -1.22
N PRO A 173 0.41 -2.53 -1.56
CA PRO A 173 1.56 -2.52 -2.47
C PRO A 173 1.24 -2.03 -3.89
N GLN A 174 2.22 -1.40 -4.54
CA GLN A 174 2.11 -0.93 -5.93
C GLN A 174 1.74 -2.03 -6.96
N SER A 175 1.98 -3.31 -6.64
CA SER A 175 1.62 -4.44 -7.51
C SER A 175 0.11 -4.73 -7.58
N GLU A 176 -0.69 -4.15 -6.67
CA GLU A 176 -2.13 -4.44 -6.50
C GLU A 176 -3.05 -3.31 -7.01
N LEU A 177 -2.55 -2.44 -7.91
CA LEU A 177 -3.30 -1.33 -8.51
C LEU A 177 -4.65 -1.72 -9.12
N ASP A 178 -4.75 -2.91 -9.70
CA ASP A 178 -6.00 -3.41 -10.28
C ASP A 178 -7.02 -3.79 -9.19
N TRP A 179 -6.56 -4.34 -8.05
CA TRP A 179 -7.40 -4.58 -6.89
C TRP A 179 -7.85 -3.27 -6.24
N TRP A 180 -6.93 -2.30 -6.10
CA TRP A 180 -7.19 -0.97 -5.54
C TRP A 180 -8.33 -0.26 -6.27
N LYS A 181 -8.24 -0.19 -7.60
CA LYS A 181 -9.28 0.41 -8.46
C LYS A 181 -10.59 -0.37 -8.40
N ALA A 182 -10.53 -1.69 -8.41
CA ALA A 182 -11.71 -2.55 -8.35
C ALA A 182 -12.36 -2.63 -6.94
N ASN A 183 -11.86 -1.87 -5.97
CA ASN A 183 -12.43 -1.69 -4.63
C ASN A 183 -12.40 -0.20 -4.22
N ASP A 184 -12.40 0.73 -5.19
CA ASP A 184 -12.38 2.20 -5.00
C ASP A 184 -11.56 2.71 -3.78
N MET A 185 -10.40 2.13 -3.53
CA MET A 185 -9.61 2.45 -2.32
C MET A 185 -9.09 3.89 -2.31
N SER A 186 -9.15 4.56 -3.46
CA SER A 186 -9.02 6.01 -3.65
C SER A 186 -9.91 6.84 -2.73
N ARG A 187 -11.06 6.33 -2.26
CA ARG A 187 -11.96 7.05 -1.33
C ARG A 187 -11.33 7.34 0.05
N TYR A 188 -10.19 6.73 0.35
CA TYR A 188 -9.44 6.88 1.60
C TYR A 188 -8.14 7.70 1.44
N ASN A 189 -7.88 8.26 0.25
CA ASN A 189 -6.71 9.11 0.02
C ASN A 189 -6.80 10.46 0.74
N THR A 190 -5.63 11.03 1.07
CA THR A 190 -5.50 12.37 1.66
C THR A 190 -5.31 13.47 0.61
N GLY A 191 -4.71 13.15 -0.54
CA GLY A 191 -4.55 14.04 -1.68
C GLY A 191 -5.71 13.93 -2.68
N SER A 192 -5.83 14.94 -3.55
CA SER A 192 -6.89 15.03 -4.56
C SER A 192 -6.72 14.06 -5.74
N THR A 193 -5.71 13.19 -5.72
CA THR A 193 -5.40 12.23 -6.80
C THR A 193 -5.80 10.82 -6.41
N ALA A 194 -6.57 10.14 -7.28
CA ALA A 194 -6.97 8.74 -7.12
C ALA A 194 -5.82 7.74 -7.44
N THR A 195 -4.62 8.03 -6.94
CA THR A 195 -3.37 7.28 -7.14
C THR A 195 -3.05 6.39 -5.95
N LEU A 196 -2.27 5.32 -6.18
CA LEU A 196 -1.67 4.54 -5.08
C LEU A 196 -0.58 5.31 -4.32
N ASP A 197 0.04 6.25 -5.01
CA ASP A 197 1.05 7.16 -4.45
C ASP A 197 0.34 8.33 -3.78
N ASP A 198 -0.16 8.06 -2.58
CA ASP A 198 -0.79 9.01 -1.65
C ASP A 198 -0.19 8.81 -0.25
N THR A 199 -0.15 9.86 0.58
CA THR A 199 0.41 9.71 1.94
C THR A 199 -0.46 8.79 2.82
N ALA A 200 -1.77 8.70 2.60
CA ALA A 200 -2.65 7.78 3.31
C ALA A 200 -2.26 6.31 3.10
N ASN A 201 -1.70 5.98 1.93
CA ASN A 201 -1.26 4.64 1.55
C ASN A 201 0.24 4.39 1.79
N ALA A 202 0.94 5.25 2.53
CA ALA A 202 2.38 5.10 2.72
C ALA A 202 2.89 5.65 4.06
N LEU A 203 3.97 5.05 4.55
CA LEU A 203 4.66 5.49 5.77
C LEU A 203 6.18 5.25 5.67
N LEU A 204 6.96 5.94 6.48
CA LEU A 204 8.41 5.72 6.54
C LEU A 204 8.76 4.56 7.46
N LEU A 205 9.57 3.63 6.94
CA LEU A 205 10.25 2.59 7.70
C LEU A 205 11.77 2.69 7.50
N ARG A 206 12.53 2.19 8.48
CA ARG A 206 13.96 1.92 8.29
C ARG A 206 14.12 0.76 7.29
N ALA A 207 15.14 0.79 6.44
CA ALA A 207 15.25 -0.12 5.29
C ALA A 207 15.10 -1.63 5.60
N ASP A 208 15.60 -2.10 6.74
CA ASP A 208 15.43 -3.49 7.21
C ASP A 208 13.97 -3.81 7.58
N LEU A 209 13.28 -2.87 8.22
CA LEU A 209 11.86 -2.99 8.58
C LEU A 209 10.95 -2.86 7.36
N HIS A 210 11.33 -2.06 6.36
CA HIS A 210 10.66 -2.01 5.06
C HIS A 210 10.73 -3.38 4.36
N ILE A 211 11.93 -3.99 4.28
CA ILE A 211 12.12 -5.33 3.71
C ILE A 211 11.36 -6.41 4.51
N ALA A 212 11.21 -6.25 5.82
CA ALA A 212 10.42 -7.16 6.65
C ALA A 212 8.90 -7.00 6.41
N PHE A 213 8.42 -5.76 6.27
CA PHE A 213 7.03 -5.44 5.96
C PHE A 213 6.62 -6.02 4.59
N ASP A 214 7.45 -5.83 3.55
CA ASP A 214 7.18 -6.29 2.18
C ASP A 214 7.35 -7.79 1.93
N LYS A 215 7.90 -8.54 2.90
CA LYS A 215 8.00 -10.00 2.87
C LYS A 215 6.94 -10.66 3.78
N PRO A 216 5.73 -10.10 3.82
CA PRO A 216 4.79 -10.02 4.95
C PRO A 216 5.22 -10.64 6.29
N ARG A 217 6.40 -10.25 6.81
CA ARG A 217 6.94 -10.80 8.07
C ARG A 217 6.32 -10.13 9.29
N ILE A 218 5.93 -8.86 9.12
CA ILE A 218 5.30 -8.01 10.12
C ILE A 218 4.00 -7.44 9.51
N ALA A 219 2.91 -7.49 10.28
CA ALA A 219 1.70 -6.72 10.02
C ALA A 219 1.44 -5.74 11.17
N PHE A 220 0.69 -4.66 10.89
CA PHE A 220 0.25 -3.69 11.90
C PHE A 220 -1.21 -3.94 12.23
N VAL A 221 -1.51 -4.23 13.50
CA VAL A 221 -2.83 -4.73 13.93
C VAL A 221 -3.25 -4.12 15.28
N PRO A 222 -4.55 -3.95 15.54
CA PRO A 222 -5.07 -3.58 16.87
C PRO A 222 -4.81 -4.69 17.89
N LYS A 223 -4.38 -4.30 19.09
CA LYS A 223 -4.42 -5.13 20.30
C LYS A 223 -4.88 -4.31 21.51
N PRO A 224 -5.57 -4.91 22.48
CA PRO A 224 -5.94 -4.23 23.71
C PRO A 224 -4.68 -3.90 24.54
N ALA A 225 -4.60 -2.67 25.02
CA ALA A 225 -3.67 -2.26 26.07
C ALA A 225 -4.29 -2.46 27.46
N THR A 226 -3.50 -2.23 28.51
CA THR A 226 -3.89 -2.42 29.92
C THR A 226 -4.98 -1.45 30.41
N ASP A 227 -5.24 -0.37 29.67
CA ASP A 227 -6.35 0.57 29.87
C ASP A 227 -7.64 0.15 29.12
N GLY A 228 -7.61 -0.95 28.36
CA GLY A 228 -8.71 -1.43 27.52
C GLY A 228 -8.83 -0.75 26.15
N SER A 229 -7.98 0.24 25.85
CA SER A 229 -7.92 0.88 24.52
C SER A 229 -7.25 -0.04 23.49
N MET A 230 -7.64 0.08 22.21
CA MET A 230 -6.96 -0.62 21.13
C MET A 230 -5.74 0.17 20.68
N ARG A 231 -4.58 -0.47 20.60
CA ARG A 231 -3.32 0.11 20.11
C ARG A 231 -2.84 -0.58 18.85
N LEU A 232 -2.32 0.19 17.90
CA LEU A 232 -1.77 -0.33 16.65
C LEU A 232 -0.33 -0.82 16.90
N VAL A 233 -0.14 -2.14 16.91
CA VAL A 233 1.15 -2.77 17.20
C VAL A 233 1.68 -3.58 16.02
N ALA A 234 3.01 -3.73 15.95
CA ALA A 234 3.65 -4.68 15.04
C ALA A 234 3.54 -6.13 15.55
N HIS A 235 2.90 -6.99 14.76
CA HIS A 235 2.79 -8.42 15.01
C HIS A 235 3.59 -9.22 13.97
N LEU A 236 4.34 -10.23 14.41
CA LEU A 236 5.11 -11.10 13.53
C LEU A 236 4.26 -12.27 12.99
N LEU A 237 4.19 -12.38 11.66
CA LEU A 237 3.56 -13.52 10.97
C LEU A 237 4.57 -14.65 10.67
N GLU A 238 5.85 -14.28 10.45
CA GLU A 238 6.96 -15.23 10.29
C GLU A 238 7.87 -15.21 11.51
N TYR A 239 8.40 -16.38 11.90
CA TYR A 239 9.39 -16.50 12.97
C TYR A 239 10.68 -15.74 12.65
N SER A 240 11.12 -14.87 13.55
CA SER A 240 12.31 -14.05 13.35
C SER A 240 12.84 -13.53 14.69
N PRO A 241 13.66 -14.31 15.43
CA PRO A 241 14.00 -14.05 16.84
C PRO A 241 14.42 -12.61 17.19
N GLU A 242 15.21 -11.98 16.32
CA GLU A 242 15.65 -10.58 16.50
C GLU A 242 14.52 -9.57 16.31
N LEU A 243 13.66 -9.76 15.31
CA LEU A 243 12.49 -8.90 15.09
C LEU A 243 11.42 -9.14 16.16
N GLU A 244 11.32 -10.36 16.67
CA GLU A 244 10.42 -10.72 17.76
C GLU A 244 10.81 -9.95 19.02
N HIS A 245 12.07 -10.08 19.43
CA HIS A 245 12.63 -9.37 20.59
C HIS A 245 12.62 -7.83 20.46
N LEU A 246 12.82 -7.28 19.26
CA LEU A 246 12.93 -5.84 19.05
C LEU A 246 11.61 -5.13 18.72
N TYR A 247 10.65 -5.83 18.10
CA TYR A 247 9.47 -5.22 17.47
C TYR A 247 8.15 -5.95 17.69
N HIS A 248 8.12 -7.13 18.30
CA HIS A 248 6.83 -7.79 18.56
C HIS A 248 5.99 -7.04 19.59
N ASN A 249 4.69 -6.91 19.30
CA ASN A 249 3.71 -6.11 20.04
C ASN A 249 4.18 -4.67 20.33
N ARG A 250 5.12 -4.13 19.54
CA ARG A 250 5.59 -2.75 19.66
C ARG A 250 4.56 -1.80 19.05
N GLU A 251 4.00 -0.91 19.86
CA GLU A 251 3.13 0.17 19.41
C GLU A 251 3.85 1.07 18.39
N LEU A 252 3.15 1.43 17.33
CA LEU A 252 3.67 2.33 16.31
C LEU A 252 3.70 3.78 16.81
N HIS A 253 4.70 4.54 16.36
CA HIS A 253 4.65 6.00 16.48
C HIS A 253 3.45 6.54 15.68
N PRO A 254 2.81 7.65 16.12
CA PRO A 254 1.63 8.21 15.48
C PRO A 254 1.74 8.31 13.96
N THR A 255 0.69 7.84 13.28
CA THR A 255 0.63 7.72 11.82
C THR A 255 -0.70 8.30 11.32
N ALA A 256 -0.66 8.94 10.16
CA ALA A 256 -1.85 9.41 9.44
C ALA A 256 -2.35 8.40 8.39
N VAL A 257 -1.78 7.18 8.37
CA VAL A 257 -2.31 6.06 7.59
C VAL A 257 -3.57 5.56 8.28
N GLY A 258 -4.71 5.69 7.60
CA GLY A 258 -6.02 5.29 8.13
C GLY A 258 -6.18 3.79 8.33
N VAL A 259 -7.12 3.41 9.21
CA VAL A 259 -7.39 2.02 9.61
C VAL A 259 -7.72 1.11 8.42
N ASP A 260 -8.40 1.63 7.39
CA ASP A 260 -8.76 0.89 6.18
C ASP A 260 -7.52 0.40 5.39
N MET A 261 -6.49 1.24 5.29
CA MET A 261 -5.24 0.86 4.62
C MET A 261 -4.49 -0.21 5.42
N LEU A 262 -4.48 -0.08 6.75
CA LEU A 262 -3.85 -1.04 7.65
C LEU A 262 -4.57 -2.39 7.64
N TYR A 263 -5.89 -2.40 7.57
CA TYR A 263 -6.68 -3.62 7.41
C TYR A 263 -6.46 -4.28 6.04
N ALA A 264 -6.41 -3.48 4.96
CA ALA A 264 -6.04 -3.98 3.64
C ALA A 264 -4.62 -4.57 3.61
N ARG A 265 -3.64 -3.98 4.32
CA ARG A 265 -2.30 -4.57 4.50
C ARG A 265 -2.36 -5.90 5.23
N PHE A 266 -3.09 -5.96 6.35
CA PHE A 266 -3.21 -7.18 7.14
C PHE A 266 -3.84 -8.30 6.29
N ALA A 267 -4.91 -8.01 5.54
CA ALA A 267 -5.51 -8.94 4.61
C ALA A 267 -4.53 -9.42 3.52
N TRP A 268 -3.85 -8.51 2.83
CA TRP A 268 -2.82 -8.85 1.84
C TRP A 268 -1.74 -9.77 2.42
N SER A 269 -1.33 -9.52 3.66
CA SER A 269 -0.33 -10.32 4.38
C SER A 269 -0.86 -11.73 4.69
N VAL A 270 -2.07 -11.83 5.23
CA VAL A 270 -2.74 -13.10 5.58
C VAL A 270 -2.93 -14.00 4.35
N PHE A 271 -3.28 -13.44 3.19
CA PHE A 271 -3.45 -14.25 1.97
C PHE A 271 -2.18 -14.99 1.52
N THR A 272 -0.98 -14.50 1.89
CA THR A 272 0.27 -15.23 1.57
C THR A 272 0.46 -16.53 2.35
N LEU A 273 -0.36 -16.76 3.39
CA LEU A 273 -0.32 -17.97 4.21
C LEU A 273 -1.15 -19.14 3.63
N LEU A 274 -1.96 -18.89 2.59
CA LEU A 274 -2.85 -19.88 1.97
C LEU A 274 -2.19 -20.80 0.92
N ASP A 275 -0.94 -20.55 0.51
CA ASP A 275 -0.27 -21.32 -0.55
C ASP A 275 -0.41 -22.85 -0.35
N ALA A 276 -0.21 -23.33 0.88
CA ALA A 276 -0.31 -24.77 1.22
C ALA A 276 -1.74 -25.35 1.17
N PHE A 277 -2.79 -24.53 1.33
CA PHE A 277 -4.18 -24.95 1.18
C PHE A 277 -4.56 -25.10 -0.29
N LEU A 278 -4.08 -24.18 -1.14
CA LEU A 278 -4.30 -24.15 -2.59
C LEU A 278 -3.50 -25.23 -3.32
N GLU A 279 -2.24 -25.45 -2.93
CA GLU A 279 -1.32 -26.43 -3.55
C GLU A 279 -1.55 -27.87 -3.03
N CYS A 280 -2.63 -28.12 -2.29
CA CYS A 280 -2.97 -29.39 -1.63
C CYS A 280 -3.43 -30.51 -2.60
N ARG A 281 -3.48 -30.23 -3.92
CA ARG A 281 -3.87 -31.16 -5.00
C ARG A 281 -5.26 -31.79 -4.85
N ILE A 282 -6.18 -31.09 -4.21
CA ILE A 282 -7.61 -31.42 -4.18
C ILE A 282 -8.44 -30.21 -4.59
N ASP A 283 -9.63 -30.47 -5.12
CA ASP A 283 -10.56 -29.42 -5.52
C ASP A 283 -11.00 -28.61 -4.29
N ARG A 284 -11.06 -27.28 -4.43
CA ARG A 284 -11.43 -26.36 -3.34
C ARG A 284 -12.66 -25.56 -3.74
N ARG A 285 -13.60 -25.39 -2.82
CA ARG A 285 -14.66 -24.40 -2.98
C ARG A 285 -14.07 -23.01 -2.75
N LEU A 286 -14.11 -22.14 -3.77
CA LEU A 286 -13.44 -20.83 -3.74
C LEU A 286 -14.38 -19.68 -4.07
N THR A 287 -14.22 -18.56 -3.36
CA THR A 287 -14.87 -17.28 -3.67
C THR A 287 -14.05 -16.55 -4.72
N LEU A 288 -14.56 -16.47 -5.95
CA LEU A 288 -13.92 -15.81 -7.09
C LEU A 288 -14.72 -14.59 -7.55
N ARG A 289 -14.02 -13.56 -8.04
CA ARG A 289 -14.64 -12.41 -8.72
C ARG A 289 -15.12 -12.83 -10.11
N ALA A 290 -16.06 -12.06 -10.68
CA ALA A 290 -16.68 -12.37 -11.97
C ALA A 290 -15.69 -12.52 -13.14
N SER A 291 -14.48 -11.97 -13.02
CA SER A 291 -13.36 -12.17 -13.97
C SER A 291 -12.92 -13.63 -14.10
N ASP A 292 -13.08 -14.44 -13.06
CA ASP A 292 -12.50 -15.77 -12.94
C ASP A 292 -13.49 -16.86 -12.52
N ALA A 293 -14.74 -16.48 -12.19
CA ALA A 293 -15.83 -17.39 -11.81
C ALA A 293 -16.05 -18.59 -12.77
N ARG A 294 -15.66 -18.49 -14.05
CA ARG A 294 -15.64 -19.60 -15.03
C ARG A 294 -14.74 -20.78 -14.66
N LEU A 295 -13.85 -20.63 -13.67
CA LEU A 295 -12.95 -21.67 -13.18
C LEU A 295 -13.58 -22.56 -12.10
N ALA A 296 -14.79 -22.21 -11.64
CA ALA A 296 -15.54 -22.97 -10.64
C ALA A 296 -16.71 -23.74 -11.28
N ASP A 297 -17.05 -24.90 -10.68
CA ASP A 297 -18.28 -25.63 -11.00
C ASP A 297 -19.54 -24.90 -10.48
N ALA A 298 -20.71 -25.43 -10.79
CA ALA A 298 -22.00 -24.86 -10.37
C ALA A 298 -22.23 -24.83 -8.83
N ARG A 299 -21.32 -25.41 -8.03
CA ARG A 299 -21.33 -25.38 -6.56
C ARG A 299 -20.21 -24.50 -5.98
N GLY A 300 -19.34 -23.93 -6.83
CA GLY A 300 -18.20 -23.10 -6.44
C GLY A 300 -16.87 -23.85 -6.31
N PHE A 301 -16.77 -25.12 -6.71
CA PHE A 301 -15.53 -25.90 -6.65
C PHE A 301 -14.62 -25.63 -7.85
N VAL A 302 -13.39 -25.21 -7.57
CA VAL A 302 -12.30 -25.00 -8.52
C VAL A 302 -11.41 -26.25 -8.50
N THR A 303 -10.91 -26.66 -9.68
CA THR A 303 -10.10 -27.89 -9.78
C THR A 303 -8.76 -27.74 -9.05
N ALA A 304 -8.22 -28.85 -8.56
CA ALA A 304 -6.89 -28.91 -7.94
C ALA A 304 -5.79 -28.22 -8.76
N ALA A 305 -5.84 -28.28 -10.08
CA ALA A 305 -4.86 -27.65 -10.97
C ALA A 305 -5.11 -26.14 -11.14
N ASP A 306 -6.37 -25.71 -11.15
CA ASP A 306 -6.74 -24.30 -11.22
C ASP A 306 -6.51 -23.59 -9.87
N CYS A 307 -6.60 -24.29 -8.74
CA CYS A 307 -6.25 -23.77 -7.41
C CYS A 307 -4.79 -23.29 -7.35
N GLU A 308 -3.84 -24.02 -7.94
CA GLU A 308 -2.42 -23.61 -8.01
C GLU A 308 -2.25 -22.25 -8.74
N LEU A 309 -3.15 -21.87 -9.65
CA LEU A 309 -3.06 -20.59 -10.37
C LEU A 309 -3.20 -19.36 -9.46
N PHE A 310 -3.79 -19.53 -8.27
CA PHE A 310 -4.02 -18.48 -7.29
C PHE A 310 -2.91 -18.34 -6.24
N SER A 311 -1.98 -19.30 -6.13
CA SER A 311 -0.91 -19.24 -5.12
C SER A 311 0.14 -18.17 -5.41
N SER A 312 0.89 -17.79 -4.36
CA SER A 312 2.00 -16.83 -4.46
C SER A 312 3.11 -17.32 -5.40
N ALA A 313 3.28 -18.64 -5.55
CA ALA A 313 4.21 -19.22 -6.52
C ALA A 313 3.77 -18.93 -7.97
N ALA A 314 2.48 -19.04 -8.28
CA ALA A 314 1.96 -18.68 -9.60
C ALA A 314 2.07 -17.17 -9.87
N ALA A 315 1.84 -16.31 -8.87
CA ALA A 315 2.06 -14.87 -9.00
C ALA A 315 3.52 -14.53 -9.36
N ARG A 316 4.50 -15.15 -8.68
CA ARG A 316 5.94 -14.98 -8.96
C ARG A 316 6.34 -15.43 -10.37
N ARG A 317 5.75 -16.53 -10.88
CA ARG A 317 5.96 -16.98 -12.27
C ARG A 317 5.47 -15.95 -13.31
N ARG A 318 4.39 -15.21 -13.02
CA ARG A 318 3.88 -14.15 -13.90
C ARG A 318 4.78 -12.91 -13.88
N SER A 319 5.29 -12.50 -12.72
CA SER A 319 6.13 -11.29 -12.59
C SER A 319 7.58 -11.48 -13.06
N GLN A 320 8.11 -12.72 -13.06
CA GLN A 320 9.45 -13.02 -13.60
C GLN A 320 9.55 -12.94 -15.13
N SER A 321 8.44 -12.79 -15.87
CA SER A 321 8.45 -12.59 -17.33
C SER A 321 8.79 -11.12 -17.65
N PRO A 322 10.02 -10.80 -18.13
CA PRO A 322 10.40 -9.41 -18.34
C PRO A 322 9.71 -8.92 -19.62
N LYS A 323 8.69 -8.05 -19.49
CA LYS A 323 8.15 -7.27 -20.60
C LYS A 323 9.21 -6.25 -21.05
N LYS A 324 10.20 -6.75 -21.78
CA LYS A 324 11.29 -6.00 -22.40
C LYS A 324 10.67 -4.96 -23.34
N ARG A 325 10.52 -3.73 -22.84
CA ARG A 325 10.28 -2.56 -23.69
C ARG A 325 11.36 -2.58 -24.76
N LYS A 326 10.97 -2.77 -26.01
CA LYS A 326 11.88 -2.51 -27.13
C LYS A 326 12.11 -1.00 -27.12
N PRO A 327 13.36 -0.50 -27.10
CA PRO A 327 13.57 0.86 -27.57
C PRO A 327 13.08 0.92 -29.02
N ASP A 328 12.40 1.99 -29.40
CA ASP A 328 12.17 2.23 -30.81
C ASP A 328 13.52 2.48 -31.50
N ARG A 329 13.61 2.20 -32.80
CA ARG A 329 14.88 2.25 -33.52
C ARG A 329 14.79 3.19 -34.71
N ASP A 330 15.05 4.46 -34.43
CA ASP A 330 15.14 5.51 -35.43
C ASP A 330 16.09 5.15 -36.57
N THR A 331 15.67 5.51 -37.78
CA THR A 331 16.24 4.99 -39.02
C THR A 331 17.23 5.99 -39.63
N VAL A 332 18.37 6.17 -38.98
CA VAL A 332 19.49 6.91 -39.57
C VAL A 332 20.09 6.10 -40.72
N THR A 333 20.13 6.69 -41.91
CA THR A 333 20.58 6.06 -43.16
C THR A 333 21.87 6.71 -43.63
N GLU A 334 22.97 5.95 -43.79
CA GLU A 334 24.17 6.49 -44.45
C GLU A 334 25.01 5.44 -45.19
N ALA A 335 25.46 5.84 -46.39
CA ALA A 335 26.57 5.41 -47.27
C ALA A 335 27.01 3.91 -47.42
N GLN A 336 27.47 3.57 -48.63
CA GLN A 336 27.98 2.24 -48.99
C GLN A 336 29.45 2.25 -49.49
N LYS A 337 30.31 1.43 -48.84
CA LYS A 337 31.43 0.64 -49.43
C LYS A 337 32.60 1.39 -50.13
N PRO A 338 33.73 0.74 -50.54
CA PRO A 338 34.11 -0.70 -50.63
C PRO A 338 34.96 -1.21 -49.44
N ALA A 339 34.94 -2.49 -48.98
CA ALA A 339 35.36 -3.77 -49.63
C ALA A 339 36.88 -3.82 -49.91
N GLU A 340 37.69 -4.87 -49.66
CA GLU A 340 37.61 -6.30 -49.21
C GLU A 340 39.08 -6.74 -48.83
N PRO A 341 39.54 -8.00 -48.58
CA PRO A 341 38.88 -9.33 -48.38
C PRO A 341 39.40 -10.22 -47.20
N HIS A 342 38.78 -11.42 -47.04
CA HIS A 342 39.27 -12.63 -46.31
C HIS A 342 39.34 -12.52 -44.75
N THR A 343 39.07 -13.53 -43.89
CA THR A 343 38.68 -14.97 -43.95
C THR A 343 38.20 -15.40 -42.52
N SER A 344 37.62 -16.57 -42.18
CA SER A 344 37.22 -17.81 -42.89
C SER A 344 36.24 -18.66 -42.02
N THR A 345 35.36 -19.44 -42.67
CA THR A 345 34.78 -20.75 -42.25
C THR A 345 34.30 -21.00 -40.80
N SER A 346 32.98 -21.24 -40.66
CA SER A 346 32.48 -22.51 -40.08
C SER A 346 31.04 -22.78 -40.52
N LEU A 347 30.78 -23.94 -41.13
CA LEU A 347 29.46 -24.36 -41.61
C LEU A 347 28.92 -25.51 -40.76
N LYS A 348 27.63 -25.47 -40.41
CA LYS A 348 26.81 -26.68 -40.26
C LYS A 348 25.39 -26.43 -40.75
N ARG A 349 24.82 -27.43 -41.42
CA ARG A 349 23.75 -27.28 -42.42
C ARG A 349 22.78 -28.47 -42.36
N LYS A 350 21.48 -28.17 -42.28
CA LYS A 350 20.26 -29.02 -42.50
C LYS A 350 19.06 -28.07 -42.29
N SER A 351 18.13 -27.72 -43.19
CA SER A 351 17.70 -28.19 -44.54
C SER A 351 17.20 -29.64 -44.59
N LEU A 352 16.00 -30.00 -45.09
CA LEU A 352 14.79 -29.31 -45.63
C LEU A 352 13.56 -30.22 -45.30
N ALA A 353 12.27 -29.94 -45.57
CA ALA A 353 11.52 -28.94 -46.37
C ALA A 353 10.31 -28.40 -45.54
N GLU A 354 9.41 -27.47 -45.91
CA GLU A 354 8.97 -26.83 -47.18
C GLU A 354 7.92 -27.61 -48.04
N GLU A 355 6.60 -27.37 -47.80
CA GLU A 355 5.52 -27.48 -48.80
C GLU A 355 4.49 -26.32 -48.62
N GLU A 356 3.93 -25.81 -49.71
CA GLU A 356 3.07 -24.60 -49.74
C GLU A 356 1.57 -24.92 -49.76
N ASN A 357 0.75 -24.07 -49.11
CA ASN A 357 -0.38 -23.48 -49.83
C ASN A 357 -0.92 -22.17 -49.23
N LYS A 358 -1.17 -21.20 -50.12
CA LYS A 358 -2.07 -20.05 -49.94
C LYS A 358 -2.64 -19.72 -51.32
N PRO A 359 -3.88 -19.22 -51.36
CA PRO A 359 -4.02 -17.85 -51.87
C PRO A 359 -4.63 -16.91 -50.83
N SER A 360 -4.34 -15.62 -51.00
CA SER A 360 -4.99 -14.52 -50.27
C SER A 360 -6.34 -14.19 -50.90
N ASP A 361 -7.23 -13.58 -50.13
CA ASP A 361 -8.08 -12.52 -50.70
C ASP A 361 -8.30 -11.38 -49.70
N VAL A 362 -8.60 -10.19 -50.20
CA VAL A 362 -8.49 -8.91 -49.45
C VAL A 362 -9.79 -8.12 -49.49
N ILE A 363 -10.45 -7.99 -48.34
CA ILE A 363 -11.43 -6.90 -48.11
C ILE A 363 -11.16 -6.25 -46.75
N SER A 364 -10.75 -4.98 -46.77
CA SER A 364 -10.78 -4.10 -45.60
C SER A 364 -12.11 -3.35 -45.56
N VAL A 365 -12.78 -3.30 -44.41
CA VAL A 365 -13.94 -2.40 -44.19
C VAL A 365 -13.71 -1.57 -42.93
N LYS A 366 -13.66 -0.24 -43.09
CA LYS A 366 -13.71 0.70 -41.96
C LYS A 366 -15.15 0.87 -41.49
N ARG A 367 -15.37 0.82 -40.17
CA ARG A 367 -16.41 1.63 -39.48
C ARG A 367 -15.65 2.44 -38.43
N VAL A 368 -15.52 3.76 -38.52
CA VAL A 368 -16.56 4.82 -38.56
C VAL A 368 -17.32 4.85 -37.23
N ARG A 369 -17.04 5.89 -36.43
CA ARG A 369 -17.84 6.29 -35.26
C ARG A 369 -19.21 6.78 -35.71
N GLN A 370 -20.25 6.49 -34.95
CA GLN A 370 -21.45 7.32 -34.88
C GLN A 370 -21.96 7.33 -33.44
N ASP A 371 -22.08 8.53 -32.87
CA ASP A 371 -22.89 8.81 -31.69
C ASP A 371 -24.38 8.85 -32.09
N PRO A 372 -25.29 8.74 -31.11
CA PRO A 372 -26.54 9.49 -31.21
C PRO A 372 -26.85 10.27 -29.91
N HIS A 373 -27.04 11.59 -30.05
CA HIS A 373 -27.57 12.44 -28.98
C HIS A 373 -29.11 12.45 -28.98
N LEU A 374 -29.68 12.42 -27.77
CA LEU A 374 -30.87 13.15 -27.30
C LEU A 374 -32.17 13.16 -28.14
N SER A 375 -33.20 12.50 -27.59
CA SER A 375 -34.53 13.10 -27.36
C SER A 375 -35.29 12.26 -26.30
N SER A 376 -35.41 12.64 -25.03
CA SER A 376 -36.17 13.77 -24.45
C SER A 376 -37.69 13.57 -24.38
N SER A 377 -38.20 13.25 -23.19
CA SER A 377 -39.60 13.45 -22.78
C SER A 377 -39.62 13.85 -21.30
N ILE A 378 -40.57 14.72 -20.92
CA ILE A 378 -40.55 15.49 -19.66
C ILE A 378 -41.82 15.22 -18.85
N SER A 379 -41.67 15.10 -17.52
CA SER A 379 -42.72 15.39 -16.54
C SER A 379 -42.07 15.79 -15.21
N ASN A 380 -42.51 16.91 -14.64
CA ASN A 380 -41.92 17.52 -13.44
C ASN A 380 -42.49 16.93 -12.14
N ASP A 381 -41.79 17.09 -11.00
CA ASP A 381 -42.17 18.10 -9.99
C ASP A 381 -41.18 18.16 -8.81
N ALA A 382 -41.49 19.03 -7.82
CA ALA A 382 -40.81 19.30 -6.54
C ALA A 382 -39.60 20.27 -6.55
N SER A 383 -39.88 21.50 -6.12
CA SER A 383 -38.98 22.68 -6.06
C SER A 383 -37.86 22.60 -5.03
N CYS A 384 -36.79 23.38 -5.25
CA CYS A 384 -35.73 23.65 -4.29
C CYS A 384 -36.11 24.76 -3.28
N THR A 385 -35.52 24.73 -2.08
CA THR A 385 -35.44 25.88 -1.15
C THR A 385 -34.08 25.91 -0.44
N SER A 386 -33.49 27.11 -0.36
CA SER A 386 -32.16 27.35 0.22
C SER A 386 -32.23 27.65 1.74
N PRO A 387 -31.19 27.33 2.53
CA PRO A 387 -31.12 27.68 3.95
C PRO A 387 -30.74 29.17 4.18
N PRO A 388 -31.23 29.82 5.25
CA PRO A 388 -30.89 31.21 5.58
C PRO A 388 -29.82 31.36 6.68
N THR A 389 -29.14 32.50 6.63
CA THR A 389 -28.33 33.14 7.69
C THR A 389 -28.47 34.67 7.53
N PRO A 390 -28.03 35.53 8.47
CA PRO A 390 -27.58 35.30 9.86
C PRO A 390 -28.29 36.21 10.89
N THR A 391 -28.02 36.05 12.20
CA THR A 391 -27.91 37.19 13.13
C THR A 391 -27.20 36.83 14.45
N TYR A 392 -26.30 37.71 14.90
CA TYR A 392 -25.83 37.80 16.30
C TYR A 392 -25.85 39.29 16.71
N PRO A 393 -26.12 39.64 17.98
CA PRO A 393 -26.18 41.02 18.45
C PRO A 393 -24.79 41.62 18.75
N PRO A 394 -24.63 42.95 18.68
CA PRO A 394 -23.40 43.64 19.07
C PRO A 394 -23.33 43.93 20.57
N THR A 395 -22.09 44.09 21.08
CA THR A 395 -21.81 44.71 22.39
C THR A 395 -20.65 45.69 22.21
N ASP A 396 -20.89 46.96 22.52
CA ASP A 396 -19.94 48.07 22.35
C ASP A 396 -19.04 48.29 23.58
N THR A 397 -18.13 49.29 23.44
CA THR A 397 -17.37 49.99 24.51
C THR A 397 -16.18 49.27 25.16
N PRO A 398 -15.06 49.97 25.44
CA PRO A 398 -14.25 50.68 24.44
C PRO A 398 -12.74 50.38 24.56
N LEU A 399 -11.98 50.59 23.48
CA LEU A 399 -10.52 50.69 23.58
C LEU A 399 -10.12 51.98 24.33
N SER A 400 -9.13 51.87 25.22
CA SER A 400 -8.43 53.03 25.80
C SER A 400 -6.95 52.99 25.38
N THR A 401 -6.40 54.15 25.02
CA THR A 401 -5.10 54.28 24.36
C THR A 401 -3.91 54.18 25.32
N LEU A 402 -2.92 53.34 24.97
CA LEU A 402 -1.54 53.51 25.41
C LEU A 402 -0.59 53.16 24.24
N ASP A 403 0.28 54.10 23.89
CA ASP A 403 1.28 54.01 22.82
C ASP A 403 2.68 53.84 23.43
N PRO A 404 3.44 52.79 23.06
CA PRO A 404 4.86 52.67 23.35
C PRO A 404 5.69 52.51 22.07
N GLN A 405 5.90 53.60 21.34
CA GLN A 405 6.99 53.72 20.36
C GLN A 405 8.39 53.53 20.99
N LEU A 406 9.39 53.25 20.13
CA LEU A 406 10.83 53.17 20.41
C LEU A 406 11.38 51.93 21.15
N LEU A 407 11.42 50.79 20.44
CA LEU A 407 12.55 49.86 20.49
C LEU A 407 12.81 49.30 19.07
N PRO A 408 14.01 49.44 18.48
CA PRO A 408 14.31 48.88 17.17
C PRO A 408 14.51 47.35 17.28
N THR A 409 13.46 46.59 16.96
CA THR A 409 13.52 45.14 16.87
C THR A 409 14.35 44.70 15.66
N LEU A 410 15.60 44.31 15.91
CA LEU A 410 16.43 43.60 14.94
C LEU A 410 15.66 42.37 14.42
N PRO A 411 15.44 42.22 13.11
CA PRO A 411 14.81 41.02 12.56
C PRO A 411 15.77 39.85 12.71
N VAL A 412 15.49 38.97 13.66
CA VAL A 412 16.20 37.68 13.81
C VAL A 412 15.76 36.77 12.67
N GLN A 413 16.43 36.88 11.51
CA GLN A 413 16.32 35.86 10.45
C GLN A 413 16.60 34.48 11.07
N PRO A 414 15.77 33.46 10.80
CA PRO A 414 16.07 32.10 11.22
C PRO A 414 17.43 31.66 10.69
N LEU A 415 18.24 31.00 11.52
CA LEU A 415 19.62 30.60 11.21
C LEU A 415 19.76 29.86 9.86
N GLY A 416 18.72 29.12 9.46
CA GLY A 416 18.65 28.43 8.16
C GLY A 416 18.53 29.37 6.95
N GLN A 417 17.88 30.53 7.06
CA GLN A 417 17.87 31.55 5.99
C GLN A 417 19.27 32.14 5.81
N THR A 418 19.91 32.53 6.91
CA THR A 418 21.28 33.08 6.88
C THR A 418 22.29 32.07 6.32
N TRP A 419 22.10 30.78 6.62
CA TRP A 419 22.91 29.69 6.03
C TRP A 419 22.62 29.49 4.53
N LEU A 420 21.35 29.48 4.11
CA LEU A 420 20.98 29.40 2.68
C LEU A 420 21.50 30.59 1.87
N GLU A 421 21.48 31.80 2.42
CA GLU A 421 22.02 33.01 1.80
C GLU A 421 23.55 32.98 1.72
N LEU A 422 24.24 32.46 2.74
CA LEU A 422 25.68 32.23 2.71
C LEU A 422 26.08 31.18 1.67
N GLU A 423 25.34 30.07 1.56
CA GLU A 423 25.68 28.99 0.62
C GLU A 423 25.33 29.36 -0.82
N ARG A 424 24.22 30.08 -1.07
CA ARG A 424 23.93 30.70 -2.38
C ARG A 424 25.06 31.64 -2.82
N ARG A 425 25.56 32.52 -1.93
CA ARG A 425 26.68 33.42 -2.21
C ARG A 425 28.03 32.72 -2.43
N ARG A 426 28.16 31.43 -2.06
CA ARG A 426 29.32 30.59 -2.40
C ARG A 426 29.15 29.89 -3.74
N SER A 427 27.93 29.50 -4.08
CA SER A 427 27.58 28.79 -5.31
C SER A 427 27.36 29.71 -6.53
N ASP A 428 27.09 31.00 -6.31
CA ASP A 428 26.91 32.03 -7.36
C ASP A 428 28.06 33.07 -7.38
N PRO A 429 29.29 32.69 -7.76
CA PRO A 429 30.43 33.63 -7.77
C PRO A 429 30.32 34.72 -8.85
N ASP A 430 29.58 34.46 -9.93
CA ASP A 430 29.42 35.35 -11.08
C ASP A 430 28.14 36.21 -11.01
N GLY A 431 27.34 36.06 -9.95
CA GLY A 431 26.09 36.81 -9.74
C GLY A 431 25.00 36.47 -10.78
N ILE A 432 25.00 35.25 -11.32
CA ILE A 432 24.05 34.75 -12.32
C ILE A 432 22.68 34.54 -11.67
N TRP A 433 22.62 33.79 -10.56
CA TRP A 433 21.38 33.51 -9.84
C TRP A 433 20.69 34.80 -9.38
N THR A 434 21.47 35.81 -8.99
CA THR A 434 20.93 37.12 -8.62
C THR A 434 20.27 37.82 -9.82
N LYS A 435 20.91 37.81 -11.00
CA LYS A 435 20.34 38.41 -12.23
C LYS A 435 19.11 37.66 -12.72
N GLU A 436 19.09 36.33 -12.62
CA GLU A 436 17.94 35.49 -12.99
C GLU A 436 16.75 35.74 -12.06
N HIS A 437 16.98 35.87 -10.76
CA HIS A 437 15.95 36.23 -9.79
C HIS A 437 15.39 37.64 -10.04
N ASP A 438 16.26 38.63 -10.24
CA ASP A 438 15.83 40.00 -10.55
C ASP A 438 15.02 40.05 -11.86
N TRP A 439 15.52 39.42 -12.93
CA TRP A 439 14.82 39.28 -14.21
C TRP A 439 13.44 38.61 -14.05
N ALA A 440 13.36 37.51 -13.32
CA ALA A 440 12.09 36.82 -13.08
C ALA A 440 11.13 37.68 -12.25
N GLN A 441 11.63 38.48 -11.31
CA GLN A 441 10.83 39.45 -10.56
C GLN A 441 10.33 40.59 -11.47
N HIS A 442 11.10 41.05 -12.45
CA HIS A 442 10.66 41.99 -13.48
C HIS A 442 9.52 41.42 -14.35
N VAL A 443 9.67 40.18 -14.84
CA VAL A 443 8.61 39.48 -15.59
C VAL A 443 7.36 39.26 -14.74
N TRP A 444 7.51 38.86 -13.46
CA TRP A 444 6.40 38.68 -12.52
C TRP A 444 5.64 40.00 -12.23
N ASN A 445 6.35 41.13 -12.26
CA ASN A 445 5.77 42.47 -12.13
C ASN A 445 5.07 42.97 -13.41
N GLY A 446 5.06 42.18 -14.49
CA GLY A 446 4.30 42.47 -15.72
C GLY A 446 5.11 43.01 -16.88
N GLU A 447 6.44 42.89 -16.88
CA GLU A 447 7.26 43.18 -18.06
C GLU A 447 7.07 42.13 -19.18
N THR A 448 7.09 42.58 -20.44
CA THR A 448 6.81 41.73 -21.60
C THR A 448 7.96 40.76 -21.89
N LEU A 449 7.73 39.48 -21.59
CA LEU A 449 8.58 38.35 -21.95
C LEU A 449 8.71 38.19 -23.48
N ALA A 450 9.93 38.02 -24.01
CA ALA A 450 10.12 37.75 -25.43
C ALA A 450 9.87 36.26 -25.76
N SER A 451 9.59 35.95 -27.03
CA SER A 451 9.24 34.59 -27.45
C SER A 451 10.38 33.57 -27.34
N GLY A 452 11.63 34.00 -27.20
CA GLY A 452 12.77 33.12 -26.87
C GLY A 452 12.88 32.78 -25.39
N ASP A 453 12.41 33.68 -24.52
CA ASP A 453 12.66 33.64 -23.08
C ASP A 453 11.64 32.75 -22.33
N VAL A 454 10.63 32.23 -23.06
CA VAL A 454 9.54 31.40 -22.51
C VAL A 454 10.06 30.13 -21.84
N VAL A 455 11.12 29.51 -22.40
CA VAL A 455 11.75 28.31 -21.80
C VAL A 455 12.42 28.67 -20.48
N GLN A 456 13.26 29.71 -20.47
CA GLN A 456 13.94 30.21 -19.27
C GLN A 456 12.95 30.64 -18.17
N TRP A 457 11.82 31.24 -18.55
CA TRP A 457 10.75 31.59 -17.60
C TRP A 457 10.13 30.36 -16.95
N LEU A 458 9.80 29.34 -17.76
CA LEU A 458 9.26 28.06 -17.28
C LEU A 458 10.24 27.37 -16.33
N GLU A 459 11.53 27.33 -16.67
CA GLU A 459 12.59 26.77 -15.81
C GLU A 459 12.69 27.51 -14.47
N VAL A 460 12.68 28.85 -14.47
CA VAL A 460 12.78 29.65 -13.22
C VAL A 460 11.53 29.53 -12.34
N VAL A 461 10.33 29.33 -12.90
CA VAL A 461 9.14 28.98 -12.10
C VAL A 461 9.04 27.48 -11.75
N GLY A 462 10.08 26.69 -12.05
CA GLY A 462 10.23 25.29 -11.62
C GLY A 462 9.56 24.25 -12.52
N MET A 463 9.33 24.57 -13.81
CA MET A 463 8.76 23.65 -14.80
C MET A 463 9.84 23.02 -15.69
N ASP A 464 9.88 21.69 -15.72
CA ASP A 464 10.77 20.87 -16.55
C ASP A 464 10.33 20.93 -18.03
N VAL A 465 10.99 21.79 -18.82
CA VAL A 465 10.74 21.93 -20.26
C VAL A 465 11.45 20.81 -21.02
N ARG A 466 10.71 20.07 -21.84
CA ARG A 466 11.25 18.97 -22.66
C ARG A 466 11.07 19.29 -24.13
N ASP A 467 12.15 19.15 -24.89
CA ASP A 467 12.13 19.18 -26.35
C ASP A 467 11.20 18.07 -26.89
N VAL A 468 10.58 18.36 -28.04
CA VAL A 468 9.49 17.57 -28.67
C VAL A 468 9.93 16.99 -30.01
#